data_AF-A0A9D6I1X8-F1
#
_entry.id   AF-A0A9D6I1X8-F1
#
_cell.length_a   1.000
_cell.length_b   1.000
_cell.length_c   1.000
_cell.angle_alpha   90.00
_cell.angle_beta   90.00
_cell.angle_gamma   90.00
#
_symmetry.space_group_name_H-M   'P 1'
#
loop_
_entity.id
_entity.type
_entity.pdbx_description
1 polymer ?
#
loop_
_entity_poly.entity_id
_entity_poly.type
_entity_poly.pdbx_seq_one_letter_code
_entity_poly.pdbx_strand_id
1 'polypeptide(L)'
;MGLTIRPSNPALTAVGRILGANRELLVARWAGWISDRLTQAPHIKRPTVERQLTLLIDILIEMAGPLRRQTAQLWFDACEFYGQVAAARGLAAGEVVEEIQHLRELLIRDLSELIAALPARYSMATVLRLNRQVDKGIAHAVVGYTDALVQNLFAQRGTPIPDPLPADDDIVYRLNQFEAELQHLREKSR
;
A
#
# COMPACT_ATOMS: atom_id res chain seq x y z
N MET A 1 -19.27 16.27 14.13
CA MET A 1 -18.63 17.18 13.14
C MET A 1 -18.71 16.51 11.77
N GLY A 2 -19.51 17.05 10.84
CA GLY A 2 -19.67 16.48 9.50
C GLY A 2 -18.38 16.60 8.69
N LEU A 3 -17.97 15.52 8.04
CA LEU A 3 -16.82 15.52 7.13
C LEU A 3 -17.17 16.39 5.92
N THR A 4 -16.44 17.49 5.73
CA THR A 4 -16.59 18.33 4.53
C THR A 4 -15.90 17.63 3.35
N ILE A 5 -16.65 16.85 2.58
CA ILE A 5 -16.15 16.17 1.39
C ILE A 5 -15.96 17.22 0.29
N ARG A 6 -14.70 17.55 -0.04
CA ARG A 6 -14.39 18.40 -1.19
C ARG A 6 -14.39 17.53 -2.46
N PRO A 7 -15.01 17.98 -3.56
CA PRO A 7 -14.95 17.24 -4.81
C PRO A 7 -13.49 17.09 -5.27
N SER A 8 -13.12 15.89 -5.67
CA SER A 8 -11.82 15.62 -6.29
C SER A 8 -11.79 16.17 -7.72
N ASN A 9 -10.58 16.50 -8.19
CA ASN A 9 -10.39 16.93 -9.58
C ASN A 9 -10.89 15.80 -10.50
N PRO A 10 -11.69 16.08 -11.55
CA PRO A 10 -12.19 15.08 -12.49
C PRO A 10 -11.13 14.09 -13.00
N ALA A 11 -9.90 14.55 -13.20
CA ALA A 11 -8.77 13.71 -13.60
C ALA A 11 -8.42 12.65 -12.54
N LEU A 12 -8.43 13.01 -11.25
CA LEU A 12 -8.19 12.06 -10.16
C LEU A 12 -9.35 11.08 -9.99
N THR A 13 -10.58 11.55 -10.14
CA THR A 13 -11.76 10.66 -10.14
C THR A 13 -11.69 9.66 -11.30
N ALA A 14 -11.18 10.06 -12.47
CA ALA A 14 -10.94 9.16 -13.59
C ALA A 14 -9.86 8.11 -13.25
N VAL A 15 -8.75 8.52 -12.61
CA VAL A 15 -7.73 7.58 -12.11
C VAL A 15 -8.33 6.56 -11.16
N GLY A 16 -9.08 7.00 -10.14
CA GLY A 16 -9.70 6.09 -9.17
C GLY A 16 -10.64 5.07 -9.84
N ARG A 17 -11.39 5.49 -10.87
CA ARG A 17 -12.25 4.59 -11.65
C ARG A 17 -11.46 3.53 -12.42
N ILE A 18 -10.37 3.92 -13.10
CA ILE A 18 -9.55 2.95 -13.84
C ILE A 18 -8.85 1.98 -12.89
N LEU A 19 -8.28 2.48 -11.80
CA LEU A 19 -7.67 1.63 -10.79
C LEU A 19 -8.70 0.67 -10.17
N GLY A 20 -9.93 1.12 -9.93
CA GLY A 20 -11.03 0.28 -9.48
C GLY A 20 -11.41 -0.80 -10.50
N ALA A 21 -11.49 -0.44 -11.78
CA ALA A 21 -11.82 -1.38 -12.86
C ALA A 21 -10.72 -2.44 -13.07
N ASN A 22 -9.45 -2.08 -12.88
CA ASN A 22 -8.31 -2.97 -13.07
C ASN A 22 -7.78 -3.58 -11.77
N ARG A 23 -8.46 -3.36 -10.64
CA ARG A 23 -7.99 -3.70 -9.30
C ARG A 23 -7.48 -5.14 -9.20
N GLU A 24 -8.30 -6.11 -9.63
CA GLU A 24 -7.97 -7.53 -9.55
C GLU A 24 -6.75 -7.88 -10.40
N LEU A 25 -6.65 -7.30 -11.59
CA LEU A 25 -5.53 -7.52 -12.51
C LEU A 25 -4.23 -6.91 -11.96
N LEU A 26 -4.30 -5.72 -11.36
CA LEU A 26 -3.15 -5.07 -10.70
C LEU A 26 -2.63 -5.93 -9.54
N VAL A 27 -3.53 -6.39 -8.67
CA VAL A 27 -3.18 -7.27 -7.55
C VAL A 27 -2.56 -8.57 -8.07
N ALA A 28 -3.18 -9.22 -9.06
CA ALA A 28 -2.67 -10.48 -9.61
C ALA A 28 -1.27 -10.34 -10.23
N ARG A 29 -1.03 -9.26 -10.99
CA ARG A 29 0.29 -8.98 -11.58
C ARG A 29 1.35 -8.72 -10.50
N TRP A 30 1.00 -7.92 -9.49
CA TRP A 30 1.92 -7.60 -8.40
C TRP A 30 2.25 -8.84 -7.56
N ALA A 31 1.22 -9.60 -7.17
CA ALA A 31 1.37 -10.85 -6.42
C ALA A 31 2.18 -11.90 -7.20
N GLY A 32 1.96 -12.01 -8.51
CA GLY A 32 2.74 -12.88 -9.39
C GLY A 32 4.22 -12.50 -9.37
N TRP A 33 4.52 -11.22 -9.57
CA TRP A 33 5.90 -10.72 -9.57
C TRP A 33 6.61 -10.94 -8.22
N ILE A 34 5.91 -10.72 -7.10
CA ILE A 34 6.44 -11.00 -5.76
C ILE A 34 6.67 -12.50 -5.55
N SER A 35 5.74 -13.34 -6.00
CA SER A 35 5.81 -14.80 -5.87
C SER A 35 6.96 -15.42 -6.64
N ASP A 36 7.28 -14.89 -7.82
CA ASP A 36 8.38 -15.37 -8.66
C ASP A 36 9.76 -15.07 -8.04
N ARG A 37 9.82 -14.13 -7.08
CA ARG A 37 11.04 -13.71 -6.37
C ARG A 37 11.10 -14.17 -4.91
N LEU A 38 10.06 -14.82 -4.41
CA LEU A 38 9.94 -15.20 -3.01
C LEU A 38 10.94 -16.32 -2.64
N THR A 39 12.09 -15.91 -2.12
CA THR A 39 13.03 -16.80 -1.42
C THR A 39 12.47 -17.06 0.00
N GLN A 40 11.58 -18.04 0.08
CA GLN A 40 10.96 -18.67 1.26
C GLN A 40 11.05 -17.96 2.63
N ALA A 41 9.99 -17.23 2.98
CA ALA A 41 9.49 -17.16 4.36
C ALA A 41 8.31 -18.14 4.53
N PRO A 42 8.54 -19.39 4.94
CA PRO A 42 7.51 -20.43 4.96
C PRO A 42 6.39 -20.18 5.99
N HIS A 43 6.54 -19.20 6.89
CA HIS A 43 5.62 -18.96 8.00
C HIS A 43 4.52 -17.93 7.69
N ILE A 44 4.66 -17.10 6.65
CA ILE A 44 3.62 -16.16 6.20
C ILE A 44 2.96 -16.72 4.95
N LYS A 45 1.64 -16.90 4.99
CA LYS A 45 0.94 -17.56 3.90
C LYS A 45 0.78 -16.61 2.71
N ARG A 46 0.93 -17.13 1.50
CA ARG A 46 0.72 -16.36 0.25
C ARG A 46 -0.62 -15.59 0.21
N PRO A 47 -1.77 -16.18 0.61
CA PRO A 47 -3.04 -15.44 0.67
C PRO A 47 -3.00 -14.22 1.59
N THR A 48 -2.24 -14.27 2.69
CA THR A 48 -2.07 -13.14 3.61
C THR A 48 -1.36 -11.97 2.92
N VAL A 49 -0.30 -12.26 2.16
CA VAL A 49 0.41 -11.26 1.35
C VAL A 49 -0.50 -10.70 0.26
N GLU A 50 -1.18 -11.54 -0.51
CA GLU A 50 -2.12 -11.11 -1.56
C GLU A 50 -3.22 -10.21 -1.01
N ARG A 51 -3.74 -10.52 0.20
CA ARG A 51 -4.70 -9.69 0.91
C ARG A 51 -4.10 -8.33 1.31
N GLN A 52 -2.86 -8.29 1.76
CA GLN A 52 -2.16 -7.03 2.06
C GLN A 52 -1.96 -6.16 0.80
N LEU A 53 -1.54 -6.75 -0.32
CA LEU A 53 -1.42 -6.04 -1.60
C LEU A 53 -2.77 -5.48 -2.04
N THR A 54 -3.83 -6.29 -1.88
CA THR A 54 -5.20 -5.91 -2.18
C THR A 54 -5.63 -4.67 -1.39
N LEU A 55 -5.37 -4.65 -0.08
CA LEU A 55 -5.64 -3.50 0.78
C LEU A 55 -4.89 -2.24 0.33
N LEU A 56 -3.60 -2.35 -0.03
CA LEU A 56 -2.82 -1.22 -0.51
C LEU A 56 -3.40 -0.62 -1.80
N ILE A 57 -3.83 -1.47 -2.75
CA ILE A 57 -4.50 -1.01 -3.97
C ILE A 57 -5.85 -0.35 -3.64
N ASP A 58 -6.64 -0.92 -2.74
CA ASP A 58 -7.91 -0.34 -2.31
C ASP A 58 -7.75 1.06 -1.70
N ILE A 59 -6.73 1.25 -0.86
CA ILE A 59 -6.42 2.55 -0.27
C ILE A 59 -6.02 3.54 -1.39
N LEU A 60 -5.18 3.13 -2.34
CA LEU A 60 -4.77 3.98 -3.47
C LEU A 60 -5.95 4.42 -4.35
N ILE A 61 -6.91 3.53 -4.60
CA ILE A 61 -8.16 3.85 -5.30
C ILE A 61 -8.89 4.99 -4.57
N GLU A 62 -9.06 4.87 -3.26
CA GLU A 62 -9.72 5.91 -2.45
C GLU A 62 -8.91 7.22 -2.38
N MET A 63 -7.58 7.13 -2.43
CA MET A 63 -6.69 8.30 -2.49
C MET A 63 -6.78 9.08 -3.80
N ALA A 64 -7.21 8.43 -4.89
CA ALA A 64 -7.58 9.11 -6.13
C ALA A 64 -9.02 9.68 -6.06
N GLY A 65 -9.82 9.26 -5.09
CA GLY A 65 -11.20 9.69 -4.88
C GLY A 65 -11.39 10.93 -3.99
N PRO A 66 -12.63 11.24 -3.60
CA PRO A 66 -12.97 12.34 -2.70
C PRO A 66 -12.42 12.15 -1.27
N LEU A 67 -12.17 10.90 -0.87
CA LEU A 67 -11.68 10.51 0.46
C LEU A 67 -10.17 10.70 0.67
N ARG A 68 -9.45 11.24 -0.32
CA ARG A 68 -7.98 11.29 -0.33
C ARG A 68 -7.30 11.84 0.90
N ARG A 69 -7.95 12.75 1.64
CA ARG A 69 -7.37 13.37 2.83
C ARG A 69 -7.52 12.47 4.03
N GLN A 70 -8.66 11.79 4.11
CA GLN A 70 -9.01 10.86 5.17
C GLN A 70 -8.22 9.56 5.03
N THR A 71 -7.97 9.10 3.79
CA THR A 71 -7.22 7.86 3.53
C THR A 71 -5.71 8.04 3.47
N ALA A 72 -5.19 9.28 3.51
CA ALA A 72 -3.75 9.51 3.46
C ALA A 72 -3.00 8.93 4.66
N GLN A 73 -3.56 9.04 5.87
CA GLN A 73 -2.94 8.45 7.06
C GLN A 73 -2.96 6.92 6.98
N LEU A 74 -4.11 6.36 6.60
CA LEU A 74 -4.27 4.92 6.40
C LEU A 74 -3.28 4.35 5.37
N TRP A 75 -2.95 5.10 4.32
CA TRP A 75 -1.89 4.73 3.37
C TRP A 75 -0.51 4.63 4.01
N PHE A 76 -0.15 5.61 4.85
CA PHE A 76 1.13 5.62 5.54
C PHE A 76 1.23 4.45 6.52
N ASP A 77 0.20 4.25 7.33
CA ASP A 77 0.16 3.18 8.33
C ASP A 77 0.17 1.79 7.66
N ALA A 78 -0.55 1.62 6.55
CA ALA A 78 -0.54 0.37 5.80
C ALA A 78 0.80 0.11 5.10
N CYS A 79 1.48 1.14 4.59
CA CYS A 79 2.82 1.00 4.01
C CYS A 79 3.87 0.69 5.07
N GLU A 80 3.81 1.35 6.24
CA GLU A 80 4.68 1.02 7.38
C GLU A 80 4.50 -0.43 7.80
N PHE A 81 3.25 -0.86 7.95
CA PHE A 81 2.92 -2.25 8.24
C PHE A 81 3.40 -3.21 7.13
N TYR A 82 3.32 -2.83 5.87
CA TYR A 82 3.92 -3.60 4.76
C TYR A 82 5.42 -3.82 4.94
N GLY A 83 6.14 -2.78 5.36
CA GLY A 83 7.56 -2.87 5.71
C GLY A 83 7.86 -3.86 6.84
N GLN A 84 7.05 -3.82 7.91
CA GLN A 84 7.17 -4.76 9.03
C GLN A 84 6.94 -6.21 8.57
N VAL A 85 5.90 -6.44 7.75
CA VAL A 85 5.62 -7.76 7.17
C VAL A 85 6.74 -8.19 6.22
N ALA A 86 7.34 -7.28 5.47
CA ALA A 86 8.48 -7.60 4.61
C ALA A 86 9.71 -8.03 5.43
N ALA A 87 9.97 -7.40 6.58
CA ALA A 87 11.02 -7.84 7.51
C ALA A 87 10.72 -9.24 8.08
N ALA A 88 9.46 -9.51 8.45
CA ALA A 88 9.02 -10.85 8.88
C ALA A 88 9.19 -11.90 7.77
N ARG A 89 8.90 -11.51 6.52
CA ARG A 89 9.16 -12.33 5.32
C ARG A 89 10.65 -12.49 4.99
N GLY A 90 11.56 -11.89 5.76
CA GLY A 90 13.02 -12.04 5.59
C GLY A 90 13.59 -11.32 4.38
N LEU A 91 12.86 -10.36 3.80
CA LEU A 91 13.35 -9.55 2.67
C LEU A 91 14.52 -8.69 3.12
N ALA A 92 15.43 -8.37 2.20
CA ALA A 92 16.36 -7.26 2.37
C ALA A 92 15.66 -5.90 2.19
N ALA A 93 16.20 -4.84 2.77
CA ALA A 93 15.64 -3.49 2.66
C ALA A 93 15.44 -3.04 1.20
N GLY A 94 16.41 -3.39 0.33
CA GLY A 94 16.33 -3.09 -1.10
C GLY A 94 15.15 -3.80 -1.79
N GLU A 95 14.83 -5.02 -1.38
CA GLU A 95 13.73 -5.80 -1.95
C GLU A 95 12.37 -5.18 -1.57
N VAL A 96 12.21 -4.66 -0.35
CA VAL A 96 10.99 -3.94 0.05
C VAL A 96 10.76 -2.71 -0.83
N VAL A 97 11.82 -1.97 -1.13
CA VAL A 97 11.76 -0.82 -2.04
C VAL A 97 11.39 -1.28 -3.44
N GLU A 98 12.01 -2.35 -3.94
CA GLU A 98 11.73 -2.90 -5.27
C GLU A 98 10.29 -3.38 -5.42
N GLU A 99 9.71 -4.03 -4.41
CA GLU A 99 8.30 -4.48 -4.44
C GLU A 99 7.34 -3.30 -4.63
N ILE A 100 7.55 -2.17 -3.95
CA ILE A 100 6.70 -0.98 -4.08
C ILE A 100 7.05 -0.19 -5.35
N GLN A 101 8.31 -0.20 -5.80
CA GLN A 101 8.67 0.37 -7.10
C GLN A 101 8.04 -0.40 -8.26
N HIS A 102 7.88 -1.71 -8.13
CA HIS A 102 7.15 -2.49 -9.13
C HIS A 102 5.68 -2.08 -9.21
N LEU A 103 5.03 -1.80 -8.07
CA LEU A 103 3.69 -1.20 -8.07
C LEU A 103 3.64 0.10 -8.89
N ARG A 104 4.65 0.98 -8.78
CA ARG A 104 4.73 2.20 -9.61
C ARG A 104 4.67 1.89 -11.10
N GLU A 105 5.44 0.90 -11.54
CA GLU A 105 5.48 0.47 -12.93
C GLU A 105 4.11 -0.03 -13.40
N LEU A 106 3.44 -0.86 -12.58
CA LEU A 106 2.09 -1.34 -12.86
C LEU A 106 1.09 -0.18 -12.97
N LEU A 107 1.12 0.78 -12.05
CA LEU A 107 0.26 1.96 -12.08
C LEU A 107 0.50 2.82 -13.33
N ILE A 108 1.76 3.01 -13.74
CA ILE A 108 2.09 3.77 -14.95
C ILE A 108 1.54 3.07 -16.19
N ARG A 109 1.70 1.75 -16.29
CA ARG A 109 1.20 0.96 -17.42
C ARG A 109 -0.33 1.06 -17.51
N ASP A 110 -1.03 0.84 -16.41
CA ASP A 110 -2.49 0.83 -16.35
C ASP A 110 -3.13 2.22 -16.56
N LEU A 111 -2.42 3.29 -16.17
CA LEU A 111 -2.92 4.67 -16.30
C LEU A 111 -2.42 5.38 -17.56
N SER A 112 -1.53 4.75 -18.34
CA SER A 112 -0.84 5.37 -19.48
C SER A 112 -1.78 6.01 -20.49
N GLU A 113 -2.80 5.27 -20.94
CA GLU A 113 -3.79 5.76 -21.91
C GLU A 113 -4.60 6.94 -21.37
N LEU A 114 -5.03 6.86 -20.11
CA LEU A 114 -5.75 7.97 -19.45
C LEU A 114 -4.86 9.20 -19.36
N ILE A 115 -3.62 9.04 -18.91
CA ILE A 115 -2.66 10.12 -18.74
C ILE A 115 -2.37 10.81 -20.09
N ALA A 116 -2.28 10.03 -21.17
CA ALA A 116 -2.08 10.54 -22.53
C ALA A 116 -3.29 11.32 -23.06
N ALA A 117 -4.51 10.92 -22.67
CA ALA A 117 -5.75 11.58 -23.09
C ALA A 117 -6.05 12.88 -22.32
N LEU A 118 -5.40 13.14 -21.19
CA LEU A 118 -5.61 14.34 -20.39
C LEU A 118 -4.90 15.57 -20.98
N PRO A 119 -5.47 16.79 -20.85
CA PRO A 119 -4.74 18.01 -21.16
C PRO A 119 -3.45 18.10 -20.34
N ALA A 120 -2.35 18.58 -20.95
CA ALA A 120 -0.99 18.51 -20.40
C ALA A 120 -0.88 18.93 -18.92
N ARG A 121 -1.56 20.02 -18.53
CA ARG A 121 -1.57 20.51 -17.14
C ARG A 121 -2.17 19.51 -16.14
N TYR A 122 -3.21 18.77 -16.53
CA TYR A 122 -3.86 17.77 -15.68
C TYR A 122 -3.10 16.44 -15.71
N SER A 123 -2.56 16.07 -16.87
CA SER A 123 -1.71 14.90 -17.04
C SER A 123 -0.49 14.97 -16.10
N MET A 124 0.31 16.04 -16.20
CA MET A 124 1.49 16.25 -15.35
C MET A 124 1.12 16.32 -13.85
N ALA A 125 0.06 17.05 -13.50
CA ALA A 125 -0.37 17.14 -12.11
C ALA A 125 -0.82 15.79 -11.54
N THR A 126 -1.41 14.92 -12.36
CA THR A 126 -1.85 13.57 -11.96
C THR A 126 -0.64 12.66 -11.74
N VAL A 127 0.29 12.64 -12.69
CA VAL A 127 1.55 11.87 -12.59
C VAL A 127 2.36 12.27 -11.35
N LEU A 128 2.57 13.58 -11.14
CA LEU A 128 3.33 14.06 -9.97
C LEU A 128 2.66 13.71 -8.64
N ARG A 129 1.32 13.69 -8.59
CA ARG A 129 0.58 13.29 -7.39
C ARG A 129 0.72 11.81 -7.11
N LEU A 130 0.56 10.96 -8.13
CA LEU A 130 0.71 9.52 -7.99
C LEU A 130 2.13 9.17 -7.54
N ASN A 131 3.15 9.72 -8.21
CA ASN A 131 4.54 9.53 -7.82
C ASN A 131 4.77 9.92 -6.36
N ARG A 132 4.26 11.09 -5.93
CA ARG A 132 4.39 11.53 -4.53
C ARG A 132 3.75 10.56 -3.53
N GLN A 133 2.61 9.94 -3.85
CA GLN A 133 2.00 8.98 -2.93
C GLN A 133 2.80 7.68 -2.85
N VAL A 134 3.30 7.20 -3.99
CA VAL A 134 4.16 6.01 -4.02
C VAL A 134 5.48 6.29 -3.31
N ASP A 135 6.12 7.44 -3.55
CA ASP A 135 7.37 7.85 -2.87
C ASP A 135 7.19 7.89 -1.35
N LYS A 136 6.07 8.44 -0.87
CA LYS A 136 5.74 8.42 0.56
C LYS A 136 5.49 7.02 1.07
N GLY A 137 4.78 6.18 0.31
CA GLY A 137 4.55 4.78 0.66
C GLY A 137 5.87 4.02 0.83
N ILE A 138 6.81 4.20 -0.10
CA ILE A 138 8.17 3.65 0.00
C ILE A 138 8.86 4.13 1.28
N ALA A 139 8.83 5.42 1.56
CA ALA A 139 9.47 5.97 2.77
C ALA A 139 8.90 5.33 4.05
N HIS A 140 7.58 5.20 4.16
CA HIS A 140 6.93 4.57 5.31
C HIS A 140 7.21 3.06 5.39
N ALA A 141 7.23 2.35 4.27
CA ALA A 141 7.61 0.93 4.25
C ALA A 141 9.06 0.73 4.70
N VAL A 142 9.98 1.59 4.30
CA VAL A 142 11.37 1.54 4.78
C VAL A 142 11.46 1.82 6.28
N VAL A 143 10.67 2.78 6.81
CA VAL A 143 10.58 3.03 8.25
C VAL A 143 10.10 1.78 8.98
N GLY A 144 8.94 1.23 8.60
CA GLY A 144 8.39 0.05 9.26
C GLY A 144 9.28 -1.18 9.17
N TYR A 145 9.95 -1.38 8.04
CA TYR A 145 10.96 -2.43 7.88
C TYR A 145 12.14 -2.23 8.85
N THR A 146 12.67 -1.01 8.93
CA THR A 146 13.82 -0.69 9.79
C THR A 146 13.47 -0.82 11.27
N ASP A 147 12.31 -0.32 11.68
CA ASP A 147 11.82 -0.44 13.06
C ASP A 147 11.66 -1.90 13.46
N ALA A 148 11.11 -2.74 12.59
CA ALA A 148 10.98 -4.18 12.80
C ALA A 148 12.35 -4.87 12.97
N LEU A 149 13.34 -4.50 12.15
CA LEU A 149 14.71 -5.02 12.31
C LEU A 149 15.35 -4.58 13.64
N VAL A 150 15.22 -3.31 14.00
CA VAL A 150 15.77 -2.77 15.24
C VAL A 150 15.14 -3.47 16.45
N GLN A 151 13.82 -3.66 16.46
CA GLN A 151 13.11 -4.40 17.49
C GLN A 151 13.62 -5.84 17.60
N ASN A 152 13.78 -6.54 16.47
CA ASN A 152 14.29 -7.90 16.44
C ASN A 152 15.74 -7.99 16.98
N LEU A 153 16.61 -7.03 16.64
CA LEU A 153 17.99 -6.97 17.16
C LEU A 153 18.04 -6.82 18.68
N PHE A 154 17.15 -6.02 19.26
CA PHE A 154 17.06 -5.84 20.70
C PHE A 154 16.46 -7.07 21.42
N ALA A 155 15.46 -7.72 20.82
CA ALA A 155 14.87 -8.95 21.34
C ALA A 155 15.92 -10.08 21.42
N GLN A 156 16.75 -10.22 20.39
CA GLN A 156 17.87 -11.17 20.36
C GLN A 156 18.93 -10.91 21.44
N ARG A 157 19.04 -9.67 21.93
CA ARG A 157 19.99 -9.26 22.98
C ARG A 157 19.40 -9.36 24.40
N GLY A 158 18.23 -9.98 24.57
CA GLY A 158 17.61 -10.20 25.88
C GLY A 158 16.94 -8.95 26.47
N THR A 159 16.73 -7.91 25.66
CA THR A 159 15.95 -6.73 26.06
C THR A 159 14.47 -7.08 25.94
N PRO A 160 13.65 -6.94 27.00
CA PRO A 160 12.21 -7.17 26.89
C PRO A 160 11.60 -6.05 26.03
N ILE A 161 11.32 -6.36 24.78
CA ILE A 161 10.54 -5.52 23.86
C ILE A 161 9.21 -6.24 23.56
N PRO A 162 8.08 -5.52 23.43
CA PRO A 162 6.82 -6.13 23.04
C PRO A 162 6.93 -6.72 21.62
N ASP A 163 6.76 -8.04 21.58
CA ASP A 163 6.68 -9.00 20.48
C ASP A 163 7.77 -9.02 19.37
N PRO A 164 8.22 -10.22 18.96
CA PRO A 164 9.06 -10.42 17.79
C PRO A 164 8.33 -10.02 16.49
N LEU A 165 9.03 -10.14 15.35
CA LEU A 165 8.44 -9.95 14.01
C LEU A 165 7.05 -10.62 13.91
N PRO A 166 6.06 -9.94 13.29
CA PRO A 166 4.67 -10.38 13.36
C PRO A 166 4.47 -11.76 12.70
N ALA A 167 3.73 -12.65 13.37
CA ALA A 167 3.32 -13.92 12.79
C ALA A 167 2.12 -13.75 11.87
N ASP A 168 1.79 -14.78 11.07
CA ASP A 168 0.67 -14.74 10.10
C ASP A 168 -0.66 -14.33 10.74
N ASP A 169 -0.96 -14.81 11.96
CA ASP A 169 -2.19 -14.46 12.68
C ASP A 169 -2.22 -12.99 13.14
N ASP A 170 -1.09 -12.43 13.58
CA ASP A 170 -0.96 -11.02 13.92
C ASP A 170 -1.18 -10.15 12.68
N ILE A 171 -0.66 -10.63 11.54
CA ILE A 171 -0.81 -9.95 10.26
C ILE A 171 -2.27 -9.94 9.83
N VAL A 172 -2.93 -11.09 9.88
CA VAL A 172 -4.36 -11.23 9.57
C VAL A 172 -5.20 -10.33 10.47
N TYR A 173 -4.89 -10.27 11.76
CA TYR A 173 -5.57 -9.39 12.70
C TYR A 173 -5.41 -7.91 12.33
N ARG A 174 -4.18 -7.47 12.05
CA ARG A 174 -3.92 -6.08 11.66
C ARG A 174 -4.54 -5.71 10.31
N LEU A 175 -4.56 -6.64 9.35
CA LEU A 175 -5.28 -6.46 8.08
C LEU A 175 -6.79 -6.27 8.30
N ASN A 176 -7.42 -7.05 9.19
CA ASN A 176 -8.83 -6.85 9.54
C ASN A 176 -9.09 -5.43 10.04
N GLN A 177 -8.19 -4.87 10.86
CA GLN A 177 -8.34 -3.51 11.40
C GLN A 177 -8.28 -2.46 10.30
N PHE A 178 -7.31 -2.54 9.39
CA PHE A 178 -7.19 -1.60 8.29
C PHE A 178 -8.35 -1.69 7.30
N GLU A 179 -8.82 -2.90 7.00
CA GLU A 179 -9.99 -3.10 6.14
C GLU A 179 -11.27 -2.53 6.77
N ALA A 180 -11.47 -2.74 8.08
CA ALA A 180 -12.58 -2.16 8.81
C ALA A 180 -12.51 -0.62 8.83
N GLU A 181 -11.32 -0.05 9.03
CA GLU A 181 -11.11 1.40 8.98
C GLU A 181 -11.42 1.96 7.59
N LEU A 182 -10.91 1.31 6.54
CA LEU A 182 -11.19 1.72 5.16
C LEU A 182 -12.70 1.68 4.86
N GLN A 183 -13.38 0.61 5.30
CA GLN A 183 -14.81 0.45 5.12
C GLN A 183 -15.61 1.54 5.86
N HIS A 184 -15.22 1.87 7.09
CA HIS A 184 -15.81 2.96 7.86
C HIS A 184 -15.66 4.32 7.16
N LEU A 185 -14.50 4.58 6.55
CA LEU A 185 -14.27 5.79 5.76
C LEU A 185 -15.18 5.85 4.53
N ARG A 186 -15.36 4.72 3.84
CA ARG A 186 -16.28 4.60 2.69
C ARG A 186 -17.73 4.87 3.08
N GLU A 187 -18.18 4.32 4.20
CA GLU A 187 -19.54 4.49 4.70
C GLU A 187 -19.83 5.93 5.11
N LYS A 188 -18.88 6.60 5.78
CA LYS A 188 -19.00 8.02 6.13
C LYS A 188 -19.01 8.98 4.94
N SER A 189 -18.61 8.51 3.75
CA SER A 189 -18.57 9.30 2.52
C SER A 189 -19.85 9.19 1.69
N ARG A 190 -20.73 8.25 2.01
CA ARG A 190 -22.05 8.08 1.36
C ARG A 190 -23.08 8.98 2.04
#